data_AF-H3AT02-F1
#
_entry.id   AF-H3AT02-F1
#
_cell.length_a   1.000
_cell.length_b   1.000
_cell.length_c   1.000
_cell.angle_alpha   90.00
_cell.angle_beta   90.00
_cell.angle_gamma   90.00
#
_symmetry.space_group_name_H-M   'P 1'
#
loop_
_entity.id
_entity.type
_entity.pdbx_description
1 polymer ?
#
loop_
_entity_poly.entity_id
_entity_poly.type
_entity_poly.pdbx_seq_one_letter_code
_entity_poly.pdbx_strand_id
1 'polypeptide(L)'
;MLSNEEAGQHFEHMLKLAQRSTDELFNIALYNWLIQADLTDKLLEVTSPFLEPHLVRMTRQDQNKVRYMDLLWRYYEKNRSFSNAARMLAKLADMHSTEISLQQRLEYISRAILSAKSSTAVSSQAVDGEFLHELEEKMEVARIQLQIQDTLARQSSLHPSVQDALSQLDSELMDITKLYGEFADPFRLSECKLAIIHCAGHSDPILVQTLWQEIIEKELSDSMLKSPTERMQVLNLKLVSLGKIYAGTPRYFPLQFLVQFLEQQVCTLNWDVGFVTFTLQEIGVSLPKLLEVYDHLFKTRDPCWQRLKKPLHLLECIHTLLSDYVQDPNKVSNKEKEKRCFTNTCLDAICRYLVDLQSMSPTSALQITIGNFKSLQAKLERLHC
;
A
#
# COMPACT_ATOMS: atom_id res chain seq x y z
N MET A 1 -13.11 34.25 -47.57
CA MET A 1 -12.86 33.27 -46.51
C MET A 1 -13.69 33.69 -45.32
N LEU A 2 -14.55 32.80 -44.80
CA LEU A 2 -15.29 33.09 -43.56
C LEU A 2 -14.28 33.31 -42.44
N SER A 3 -14.55 34.26 -41.54
CA SER A 3 -13.79 34.35 -40.30
C SER A 3 -14.03 33.10 -39.44
N ASN A 4 -13.07 32.74 -38.57
CA ASN A 4 -13.21 31.56 -37.70
C ASN A 4 -14.45 31.64 -36.79
N GLU A 5 -14.86 32.84 -36.38
CA GLU A 5 -16.06 33.05 -35.57
C GLU A 5 -17.34 32.79 -36.37
N GLU A 6 -17.42 33.29 -37.62
CA GLU A 6 -18.57 33.05 -38.50
C GLU A 6 -18.69 31.57 -38.87
N ALA A 7 -17.57 30.89 -39.12
CA ALA A 7 -17.55 29.46 -39.41
C ALA A 7 -18.08 28.63 -38.22
N GLY A 8 -17.69 28.99 -36.99
CA GLY A 8 -18.21 28.36 -35.78
C GLY A 8 -19.71 28.58 -35.58
N GLN A 9 -20.22 29.78 -35.87
CA GLN A 9 -21.65 30.09 -35.79
C GLN A 9 -22.47 29.29 -36.82
N HIS A 10 -21.97 29.17 -38.06
CA HIS A 10 -22.63 28.35 -39.08
C HIS A 10 -22.65 26.86 -38.71
N PHE A 11 -21.56 26.36 -38.12
CA PHE A 11 -21.49 24.99 -37.65
C PHE A 11 -22.50 24.71 -36.52
N GLU A 12 -22.57 25.57 -35.51
CA GLU A 12 -23.55 25.47 -34.42
C GLU A 12 -24.99 25.55 -34.93
N HIS A 13 -25.25 26.39 -35.93
CA HIS A 13 -26.57 26.49 -36.56
C HIS A 13 -26.93 25.20 -37.31
N MET A 14 -25.99 24.64 -38.07
CA MET A 14 -26.16 23.36 -38.76
C MET A 14 -26.44 22.23 -37.76
N LEU A 15 -25.69 22.15 -36.67
CA LEU A 15 -25.87 21.13 -35.64
C LEU A 15 -27.27 21.23 -34.99
N LYS A 16 -27.72 22.45 -34.64
CA LYS A 16 -29.05 22.68 -34.07
C LYS A 16 -30.18 22.31 -35.02
N LEU A 17 -30.02 22.53 -36.31
CA LEU A 17 -31.00 22.10 -37.32
C LEU A 17 -31.00 20.59 -37.48
N ALA A 18 -29.82 19.97 -37.53
CA ALA A 18 -29.66 18.52 -37.67
C ALA A 18 -30.30 17.76 -36.49
N GLN A 19 -30.17 18.29 -35.26
CA GLN A 19 -30.79 17.72 -34.05
C GLN A 19 -32.33 17.69 -34.08
N ARG A 20 -32.97 18.54 -34.90
CA ARG A 20 -34.44 18.55 -35.03
C ARG A 20 -34.95 17.45 -35.98
N SER A 21 -34.06 16.78 -36.69
CA SER A 21 -34.42 15.71 -37.61
C SER A 21 -34.86 14.45 -36.85
N THR A 22 -36.01 13.91 -37.22
CA THR A 22 -36.52 12.62 -36.70
C THR A 22 -36.04 11.42 -37.50
N ASP A 23 -35.23 11.62 -38.54
CA ASP A 23 -34.65 10.54 -39.35
C ASP A 23 -33.47 9.89 -38.61
N GLU A 24 -33.64 8.62 -38.25
CA GLU A 24 -32.63 7.80 -37.58
C GLU A 24 -31.36 7.63 -38.43
N LEU A 25 -31.50 7.41 -39.74
CA LEU A 25 -30.36 7.15 -40.63
C LEU A 25 -29.50 8.41 -40.81
N PHE A 26 -30.14 9.57 -40.93
CA PHE A 26 -29.45 10.85 -40.97
C PHE A 26 -28.68 11.11 -39.67
N ASN A 27 -29.32 10.88 -38.51
CA ASN A 27 -28.67 11.03 -37.20
C ASN A 27 -27.45 10.11 -37.06
N ILE A 28 -27.56 8.85 -37.49
CA ILE A 28 -26.44 7.89 -37.51
C ILE A 28 -25.28 8.40 -38.41
N ALA A 29 -25.60 8.88 -39.62
CA ALA A 29 -24.59 9.41 -40.53
C ALA A 29 -23.88 10.65 -39.94
N LEU A 30 -24.63 11.55 -39.28
CA LEU A 30 -24.09 12.71 -38.59
C LEU A 30 -23.15 12.30 -37.44
N TYR A 31 -23.55 11.33 -36.61
CA TYR A 31 -22.71 10.85 -35.50
C TYR A 31 -21.41 10.24 -36.01
N ASN A 32 -21.48 9.41 -37.06
CA ASN A 32 -20.30 8.84 -37.68
C ASN A 32 -19.37 9.92 -38.23
N TRP A 33 -19.92 10.95 -38.88
CA TRP A 33 -19.14 12.09 -39.36
C TRP A 33 -18.46 12.86 -38.22
N LEU A 34 -19.18 13.15 -37.12
CA LEU A 34 -18.62 13.84 -35.95
C LEU A 34 -17.47 13.03 -35.32
N ILE A 35 -17.59 11.70 -35.26
CA ILE A 35 -16.54 10.82 -34.72
C ILE A 35 -15.32 10.76 -35.66
N GLN A 36 -15.54 10.72 -36.98
CA GLN A 36 -14.47 10.76 -37.97
C GLN A 36 -13.72 12.10 -37.96
N ALA A 37 -14.42 13.20 -37.70
CA ALA A 37 -13.86 14.54 -37.57
C ALA A 37 -13.24 14.84 -36.19
N ASP A 38 -13.23 13.87 -35.27
CA ASP A 38 -12.76 13.99 -33.88
C ASP A 38 -13.48 15.07 -33.06
N LEU A 39 -14.74 15.38 -33.41
CA LEU A 39 -15.62 16.33 -32.73
C LEU A 39 -16.46 15.64 -31.64
N THR A 40 -15.82 14.82 -30.82
CA THR A 40 -16.51 14.00 -29.81
C THR A 40 -17.16 14.83 -28.71
N ASP A 41 -16.56 15.96 -28.33
CA ASP A 41 -17.14 16.86 -27.32
C ASP A 41 -18.48 17.45 -27.79
N LYS A 42 -18.57 17.77 -29.08
CA LYS A 42 -19.80 18.25 -29.72
C LYS A 42 -20.83 17.14 -29.86
N LEU A 43 -20.42 15.92 -30.14
CA LEU A 43 -21.32 14.76 -30.12
C LEU A 43 -21.96 14.58 -28.73
N LEU A 44 -21.20 14.77 -27.66
CA LEU A 44 -21.69 14.65 -26.27
C LEU A 44 -22.63 15.79 -25.86
N GLU A 45 -22.65 16.92 -26.58
CA GLU A 45 -23.63 18.00 -26.39
C GLU A 45 -24.97 17.71 -27.09
N VAL A 46 -25.01 16.72 -28.00
CA VAL A 46 -26.22 16.35 -28.73
C VAL A 46 -27.19 15.60 -27.81
N THR A 47 -28.35 16.20 -27.57
CA THR A 47 -29.46 15.57 -26.86
C THR A 47 -30.38 14.86 -27.85
N SER A 48 -30.05 13.61 -28.19
CA SER A 48 -30.86 12.78 -29.10
C SER A 48 -31.12 11.40 -28.50
N PRO A 49 -32.36 10.87 -28.62
CA PRO A 49 -32.70 9.52 -28.16
C PRO A 49 -32.03 8.42 -29.00
N PHE A 50 -31.51 8.75 -30.20
CA PHE A 50 -30.88 7.79 -31.11
C PHE A 50 -29.37 7.61 -30.86
N LEU A 51 -28.75 8.51 -30.09
CA LEU A 51 -27.31 8.49 -29.86
C LEU A 51 -26.87 7.29 -29.01
N GLU A 52 -27.59 7.00 -27.92
CA GLU A 52 -27.28 5.85 -27.07
C GLU A 52 -27.41 4.51 -27.81
N PRO A 53 -28.54 4.19 -28.49
CA PRO A 53 -28.66 2.96 -29.29
C PRO A 53 -27.56 2.80 -30.33
N HIS A 54 -27.17 3.90 -30.99
CA HIS A 54 -26.07 3.90 -31.96
C HIS A 54 -24.74 3.54 -31.31
N LEU A 55 -24.35 4.25 -30.24
CA LEU A 55 -23.10 3.98 -29.53
C LEU A 55 -23.06 2.55 -28.99
N VAL A 56 -24.15 2.08 -28.37
CA VAL A 56 -24.27 0.70 -27.89
C VAL A 56 -24.10 -0.30 -29.03
N ARG A 57 -24.67 -0.04 -30.21
CA ARG A 57 -24.48 -0.91 -31.40
C ARG A 57 -23.03 -0.90 -31.87
N MET A 58 -22.37 0.27 -31.87
CA MET A 58 -20.96 0.38 -32.28
C MET A 58 -20.01 -0.31 -31.30
N THR A 59 -20.28 -0.32 -30.00
CA THR A 59 -19.47 -1.06 -29.01
C THR A 59 -19.52 -2.59 -29.17
N ARG A 60 -20.49 -3.12 -29.92
CA ARG A 60 -20.56 -4.56 -30.26
C ARG A 60 -19.69 -4.91 -31.47
N GLN A 61 -19.20 -3.93 -32.21
CA GLN A 61 -18.30 -4.14 -33.33
C GLN A 61 -16.86 -4.15 -32.80
N ASP A 62 -16.02 -5.06 -33.29
CA ASP A 62 -14.66 -5.25 -32.76
C ASP A 62 -13.72 -4.07 -33.07
N GLN A 63 -13.93 -3.39 -34.21
CA GLN A 63 -13.07 -2.27 -34.60
C GLN A 63 -13.35 -1.03 -33.73
N ASN A 64 -12.30 -0.46 -33.13
CA ASN A 64 -12.35 0.74 -32.29
C ASN A 64 -13.29 0.62 -31.06
N LYS A 65 -13.53 -0.60 -30.57
CA LYS A 65 -14.43 -0.88 -29.44
C LYS A 65 -14.12 -0.01 -28.22
N VAL A 66 -12.84 0.15 -27.87
CA VAL A 66 -12.38 0.99 -26.75
C VAL A 66 -12.86 2.43 -26.93
N ARG A 67 -12.62 3.05 -28.10
CA ARG A 67 -13.03 4.43 -28.39
C ARG A 67 -14.55 4.61 -28.23
N TYR A 68 -15.36 3.70 -28.76
CA TYR A 68 -16.82 3.80 -28.65
C TYR A 68 -17.32 3.61 -27.21
N MET A 69 -16.72 2.69 -26.45
CA MET A 69 -17.03 2.53 -25.03
C MET A 69 -16.62 3.76 -24.23
N ASP A 70 -15.51 4.41 -24.62
CA ASP A 70 -15.03 5.64 -24.01
C ASP A 70 -15.99 6.81 -24.22
N LEU A 71 -16.55 6.94 -25.43
CA LEU A 71 -17.61 7.90 -25.71
C LEU A 71 -18.89 7.60 -24.92
N LEU A 72 -19.25 6.32 -24.79
CA LEU A 72 -20.51 5.90 -24.16
C LEU A 72 -20.54 6.22 -22.66
N TRP A 73 -19.46 5.98 -21.91
CA TRP A 73 -19.45 6.35 -20.48
C TRP A 73 -19.47 7.87 -20.28
N ARG A 74 -18.80 8.65 -21.15
CA ARG A 74 -18.85 10.13 -21.11
C ARG A 74 -20.26 10.65 -21.36
N TYR A 75 -20.97 10.02 -22.30
CA TYR A 75 -22.38 10.32 -22.57
C TYR A 75 -23.24 10.06 -21.34
N TYR A 76 -23.06 8.91 -20.68
CA TYR A 76 -23.81 8.58 -19.46
C TYR A 76 -23.53 9.54 -18.31
N GLU A 77 -22.27 9.98 -18.10
CA GLU A 77 -21.96 10.98 -17.09
C GLU A 77 -22.60 12.34 -17.38
N LYS A 78 -22.53 12.83 -18.63
CA LYS A 78 -23.18 14.09 -19.01
C LYS A 78 -24.69 14.07 -18.78
N ASN A 79 -25.33 12.92 -19.03
CA ASN A 79 -26.76 12.73 -18.82
C ASN A 79 -27.13 12.33 -17.38
N ARG A 80 -26.18 12.39 -16.43
CA ARG A 80 -26.37 12.02 -15.01
C ARG A 80 -26.82 10.57 -14.79
N SER A 81 -26.57 9.68 -15.75
CA SER A 81 -26.82 8.25 -15.64
C SER A 81 -25.60 7.54 -15.04
N PHE A 82 -25.30 7.83 -13.78
CA PHE A 82 -24.04 7.42 -13.17
C PHE A 82 -23.89 5.90 -13.00
N SER A 83 -24.97 5.16 -12.74
CA SER A 83 -24.94 3.69 -12.67
C SER A 83 -24.51 3.07 -14.01
N ASN A 84 -25.02 3.59 -15.13
CA ASN A 84 -24.64 3.11 -16.47
C ASN A 84 -23.21 3.49 -16.83
N ALA A 85 -22.76 4.70 -16.47
CA ALA A 85 -21.36 5.10 -16.65
C ALA A 85 -20.41 4.18 -15.89
N ALA A 86 -20.70 3.90 -14.61
CA ALA A 86 -19.90 3.02 -13.77
C ALA A 86 -19.78 1.60 -14.35
N ARG A 87 -20.89 1.03 -14.83
CA ARG A 87 -20.90 -0.29 -15.47
C ARG A 87 -20.11 -0.33 -16.78
N MET A 88 -20.14 0.74 -17.57
CA MET A 88 -19.35 0.83 -18.81
C MET A 88 -17.85 0.94 -18.52
N LEU A 89 -17.47 1.73 -17.52
CA LEU A 89 -16.09 1.87 -17.06
C LEU A 89 -15.54 0.57 -16.47
N ALA A 90 -16.35 -0.16 -15.69
CA ALA A 90 -15.98 -1.48 -15.19
C ALA A 90 -15.72 -2.48 -16.33
N LYS A 91 -16.59 -2.49 -17.36
CA LYS A 91 -16.38 -3.32 -18.55
C LYS A 91 -15.12 -2.93 -19.32
N LEU A 92 -14.80 -1.63 -19.43
CA LEU A 92 -13.56 -1.15 -20.05
C LEU A 92 -12.33 -1.67 -19.29
N ALA A 93 -12.35 -1.60 -17.96
CA ALA A 93 -11.26 -2.08 -17.12
C ALA A 93 -11.05 -3.59 -17.24
N ASP A 94 -12.11 -4.37 -17.44
CA ASP A 94 -12.08 -5.84 -17.50
C ASP A 94 -11.74 -6.41 -18.87
N MET A 95 -11.80 -5.59 -19.92
CA MET A 95 -11.55 -6.07 -21.28
C MET A 95 -10.10 -6.50 -21.48
N HIS A 96 -9.88 -7.73 -21.94
CA HIS A 96 -8.59 -8.11 -22.49
C HIS A 96 -8.25 -7.24 -23.71
N SER A 97 -7.17 -6.47 -23.63
CA SER A 97 -6.73 -5.57 -24.72
C SER A 97 -5.28 -5.15 -24.51
N THR A 98 -4.54 -5.05 -25.61
CA THR A 98 -3.20 -4.44 -25.66
C THR A 98 -3.24 -2.93 -25.89
N GLU A 99 -4.41 -2.35 -26.14
CA GLU A 99 -4.59 -0.91 -26.36
C GLU A 99 -4.73 -0.12 -25.05
N ILE A 100 -5.12 -0.80 -23.97
CA ILE A 100 -5.40 -0.19 -22.66
C ILE A 100 -4.33 -0.64 -21.68
N SER A 101 -3.54 0.32 -21.18
CA SER A 101 -2.53 0.01 -20.16
C SER A 101 -3.17 -0.24 -18.80
N LEU A 102 -2.45 -0.94 -17.92
CA LEU A 102 -2.88 -1.19 -16.55
C LEU A 102 -3.18 0.12 -15.81
N GLN A 103 -2.37 1.16 -16.01
CA GLN A 103 -2.63 2.49 -15.43
C GLN A 103 -3.97 3.08 -15.89
N GLN A 104 -4.30 2.96 -17.18
CA GLN A 104 -5.60 3.40 -17.70
C GLN A 104 -6.75 2.57 -17.13
N ARG A 105 -6.57 1.26 -16.90
CA ARG A 105 -7.56 0.41 -16.22
C ARG A 105 -7.82 0.87 -14.79
N LEU A 106 -6.78 1.23 -14.04
CA LEU A 106 -6.94 1.82 -12.71
C LEU A 106 -7.67 3.16 -12.77
N GLU A 107 -7.42 4.00 -13.78
CA GLU A 107 -8.19 5.24 -13.98
C GLU A 107 -9.68 4.93 -14.23
N TYR A 108 -9.98 3.94 -15.09
CA TYR A 108 -11.35 3.52 -15.35
C TYR A 108 -12.06 3.02 -14.10
N ILE A 109 -11.43 2.16 -13.28
CA ILE A 109 -12.02 1.69 -12.01
C ILE A 109 -12.21 2.87 -11.05
N SER A 110 -11.22 3.76 -10.94
CA SER A 110 -11.31 4.95 -10.08
C SER A 110 -12.51 5.83 -10.45
N ARG A 111 -12.69 6.09 -11.75
CA ARG A 111 -13.85 6.84 -12.24
C ARG A 111 -15.15 6.05 -12.05
N ALA A 112 -15.15 4.74 -12.25
CA ALA A 112 -16.31 3.89 -11.99
C ALA A 112 -16.77 3.98 -10.52
N ILE A 113 -15.83 3.96 -9.57
CA ILE A 113 -16.10 4.14 -8.13
C ILE A 113 -16.73 5.52 -7.88
N LEU A 114 -16.21 6.59 -8.48
CA LEU A 114 -16.77 7.93 -8.35
C LEU A 114 -18.20 8.02 -8.91
N SER A 115 -18.45 7.46 -10.09
CA SER A 115 -19.78 7.41 -10.69
C SER A 115 -20.73 6.53 -9.84
N ALA A 116 -20.30 5.37 -9.35
CA ALA A 116 -21.10 4.50 -8.49
C ALA A 116 -21.48 5.19 -7.16
N LYS A 117 -20.52 5.87 -6.50
CA LYS A 117 -20.78 6.70 -5.31
C LYS A 117 -21.81 7.79 -5.61
N SER A 118 -21.68 8.45 -6.75
CA SER A 118 -22.65 9.47 -7.19
C SER A 118 -24.06 8.89 -7.43
N SER A 119 -24.16 7.67 -7.95
CA SER A 119 -25.43 6.95 -8.10
C SER A 119 -26.08 6.65 -6.74
N THR A 120 -25.31 6.09 -5.80
CA THR A 120 -25.83 5.73 -4.46
C THR A 120 -26.33 6.92 -3.65
N ALA A 121 -25.74 8.11 -3.88
CA ALA A 121 -26.20 9.36 -3.26
C ALA A 121 -27.54 9.87 -3.83
N VAL A 122 -27.81 9.58 -5.11
CA VAL A 122 -29.05 9.98 -5.79
C VAL A 122 -30.16 8.94 -5.56
N SER A 123 -29.82 7.65 -5.54
CA SER A 123 -30.75 6.55 -5.28
C SER A 123 -30.08 5.46 -4.44
N SER A 124 -30.59 5.21 -3.25
CA SER A 124 -30.05 4.20 -2.32
C SER A 124 -30.59 2.80 -2.63
N GLN A 125 -30.22 2.25 -3.79
CA GLN A 125 -30.51 0.85 -4.14
C GLN A 125 -29.42 -0.07 -3.58
N ALA A 126 -29.82 -1.19 -2.98
CA ALA A 126 -28.87 -2.16 -2.40
C ALA A 126 -27.88 -2.71 -3.45
N VAL A 127 -28.35 -2.92 -4.69
CA VAL A 127 -27.55 -3.44 -5.82
C VAL A 127 -26.41 -2.48 -6.20
N ASP A 128 -26.65 -1.17 -6.14
CA ASP A 128 -25.60 -0.17 -6.44
C ASP A 128 -24.52 -0.16 -5.34
N GLY A 129 -24.88 -0.52 -4.10
CA GLY A 129 -23.93 -0.64 -2.99
C GLY A 129 -23.03 -1.88 -3.09
N GLU A 130 -23.59 -3.02 -3.48
CA GLU A 130 -22.83 -4.26 -3.75
C GLU A 130 -21.84 -4.05 -4.90
N PHE A 131 -22.31 -3.48 -6.01
CA PHE A 131 -21.45 -3.17 -7.15
C PHE A 131 -20.32 -2.17 -6.80
N LEU A 132 -20.61 -1.19 -5.94
CA LEU A 132 -19.57 -0.28 -5.44
C LEU A 132 -18.49 -1.02 -4.65
N HIS A 133 -18.89 -1.95 -3.77
CA HIS A 133 -17.95 -2.76 -3.00
C HIS A 133 -17.08 -3.63 -3.90
N GLU A 134 -17.68 -4.29 -4.91
CA GLU A 134 -16.93 -5.08 -5.91
C GLU A 134 -15.87 -4.23 -6.63
N LEU A 135 -16.19 -2.98 -6.99
CA LEU A 135 -15.24 -2.07 -7.62
C LEU A 135 -14.10 -1.65 -6.67
N GLU A 136 -14.39 -1.44 -5.40
CA GLU A 136 -13.39 -1.10 -4.38
C GLU A 136 -12.44 -2.27 -4.13
N GLU A 137 -12.94 -3.50 -3.98
CA GLU A 137 -12.10 -4.71 -3.89
C GLU A 137 -11.24 -4.89 -5.15
N LYS A 138 -11.83 -4.70 -6.34
CA LYS A 138 -11.11 -4.81 -7.61
C LYS A 138 -9.99 -3.77 -7.73
N MET A 139 -10.21 -2.55 -7.23
CA MET A 139 -9.18 -1.52 -7.18
C MET A 139 -8.00 -1.94 -6.29
N GLU A 140 -8.25 -2.62 -5.17
CA GLU A 140 -7.17 -3.12 -4.31
C GLU A 140 -6.31 -4.17 -5.03
N VAL A 141 -6.93 -5.14 -5.70
CA VAL A 141 -6.22 -6.17 -6.48
C VAL A 141 -5.46 -5.54 -7.65
N ALA A 142 -6.07 -4.59 -8.37
CA ALA A 142 -5.42 -3.90 -9.49
C ALA A 142 -4.19 -3.09 -9.05
N ARG A 143 -4.21 -2.50 -7.84
CA ARG A 143 -3.03 -1.81 -7.28
C ARG A 143 -1.90 -2.77 -6.96
N ILE A 144 -2.21 -3.97 -6.48
CA ILE A 144 -1.20 -5.02 -6.25
C ILE A 144 -0.60 -5.47 -7.59
N GLN A 145 -1.44 -5.64 -8.61
CA GLN A 145 -0.98 -5.95 -9.96
C GLN A 145 -0.02 -4.88 -10.50
N LEU A 146 -0.33 -3.59 -10.30
CA LEU A 146 0.54 -2.48 -10.67
C LEU A 146 1.85 -2.50 -9.87
N GLN A 147 1.80 -2.80 -8.57
CA GLN A 147 3.00 -2.95 -7.74
C GLN A 147 3.91 -4.07 -8.24
N ILE A 148 3.34 -5.20 -8.68
CA ILE A 148 4.08 -6.30 -9.30
C ILE A 148 4.74 -5.83 -10.59
N GLN A 149 3.97 -5.16 -11.47
CA GLN A 149 4.48 -4.63 -12.74
C GLN A 149 5.66 -3.67 -12.52
N ASP A 150 5.52 -2.70 -11.61
CA ASP A 150 6.57 -1.75 -11.25
C ASP A 150 7.82 -2.43 -10.68
N THR A 151 7.61 -3.45 -9.83
CA THR A 151 8.73 -4.18 -9.20
C THR A 151 9.50 -5.00 -10.23
N LEU A 152 8.80 -5.66 -11.16
CA LEU A 152 9.41 -6.41 -12.26
C LEU A 152 10.18 -5.50 -13.23
N ALA A 153 9.58 -4.36 -13.59
CA ALA A 153 10.20 -3.37 -14.46
C ALA A 153 11.51 -2.82 -13.87
N ARG A 154 11.59 -2.67 -12.54
CA ARG A 154 12.82 -2.26 -11.84
C ARG A 154 13.87 -3.36 -11.74
N GLN A 155 13.45 -4.63 -11.66
CA GLN A 155 14.34 -5.76 -11.44
C GLN A 155 15.08 -6.25 -12.69
N SER A 156 14.57 -6.01 -13.91
CA SER A 156 15.32 -6.40 -15.10
C SER A 156 14.89 -5.67 -16.37
N SER A 157 15.88 -5.19 -17.11
CA SER A 157 15.73 -4.66 -18.46
C SER A 157 16.04 -5.67 -19.56
N LEU A 158 16.30 -6.96 -19.27
CA LEU A 158 16.89 -7.88 -20.25
C LEU A 158 16.42 -9.34 -20.26
N HIS A 159 15.61 -9.83 -19.30
CA HIS A 159 15.16 -11.23 -19.34
C HIS A 159 13.83 -11.37 -20.12
N PRO A 160 13.74 -12.20 -21.18
CA PRO A 160 12.52 -12.33 -21.99
C PRO A 160 11.26 -12.67 -21.18
N SER A 161 11.39 -13.53 -20.16
CA SER A 161 10.25 -13.90 -19.31
C SER A 161 9.66 -12.74 -18.51
N VAL A 162 10.45 -11.70 -18.22
CA VAL A 162 9.97 -10.50 -17.52
C VAL A 162 9.17 -9.64 -18.49
N GLN A 163 9.63 -9.52 -19.75
CA GLN A 163 8.89 -8.77 -20.76
C GLN A 163 7.53 -9.41 -21.07
N ASP A 164 7.50 -10.73 -21.18
CA ASP A 164 6.26 -11.49 -21.37
C ASP A 164 5.31 -11.28 -20.18
N ALA A 165 5.82 -11.40 -18.94
CA ALA A 165 5.04 -11.14 -17.74
C ALA A 165 4.49 -9.69 -17.69
N LEU A 166 5.30 -8.69 -18.04
CA LEU A 166 4.86 -7.29 -18.09
C LEU A 166 3.73 -7.08 -19.10
N SER A 167 3.82 -7.70 -20.27
CA SER A 167 2.75 -7.64 -21.29
C SER A 167 1.46 -8.31 -20.83
N GLN A 168 1.55 -9.44 -20.13
CA GLN A 168 0.39 -10.14 -19.59
C GLN A 168 -0.29 -9.30 -18.51
N LEU A 169 0.50 -8.72 -17.59
CA LEU A 169 0.02 -7.82 -16.53
C LEU A 169 -0.64 -6.54 -17.09
N ASP A 170 -0.29 -6.11 -18.30
CA ASP A 170 -0.92 -4.94 -18.94
C ASP A 170 -2.23 -5.30 -19.65
N SER A 171 -2.30 -6.53 -20.18
CA SER A 171 -3.37 -6.96 -21.07
C SER A 171 -4.75 -7.12 -20.41
N GLU A 172 -4.81 -7.47 -19.12
CA GLU A 172 -6.05 -7.68 -18.39
C GLU A 172 -5.86 -7.58 -16.87
N LEU A 173 -6.96 -7.38 -16.14
CA LEU A 173 -6.96 -7.47 -14.67
C LEU A 173 -7.04 -8.93 -14.25
N MET A 174 -6.13 -9.32 -13.37
CA MET A 174 -5.99 -10.69 -12.89
C MET A 174 -6.59 -10.86 -11.50
N ASP A 175 -6.98 -12.08 -11.17
CA ASP A 175 -7.37 -12.44 -9.81
C ASP A 175 -6.13 -12.58 -8.90
N ILE A 176 -6.36 -12.46 -7.59
CA ILE A 176 -5.30 -12.48 -6.58
C ILE A 176 -4.50 -13.81 -6.57
N THR A 177 -5.13 -14.92 -6.96
CA THR A 177 -4.51 -16.26 -6.94
C THR A 177 -3.50 -16.38 -8.08
N LYS A 178 -3.87 -15.92 -9.28
CA LYS A 178 -2.97 -15.81 -10.44
C LYS A 178 -1.81 -14.88 -10.14
N LEU A 179 -2.08 -13.69 -9.58
CA LEU A 179 -1.03 -12.75 -9.19
C LEU A 179 -0.01 -13.38 -8.23
N TYR A 180 -0.46 -14.23 -7.31
CA TYR A 180 0.43 -14.96 -6.41
C TYR A 180 1.24 -16.04 -7.15
N GLY A 181 0.55 -16.98 -7.79
CA GLY A 181 1.14 -18.21 -8.31
C GLY A 181 1.94 -18.04 -9.61
N GLU A 182 1.51 -17.13 -10.48
CA GLU A 182 2.12 -16.95 -11.80
C GLU A 182 3.15 -15.80 -11.83
N PHE A 183 3.07 -14.86 -10.87
CA PHE A 183 3.95 -13.69 -10.85
C PHE A 183 4.72 -13.55 -9.54
N ALA A 184 4.05 -13.33 -8.41
CA ALA A 184 4.75 -12.96 -7.17
C ALA A 184 5.69 -14.06 -6.65
N ASP A 185 5.28 -15.33 -6.71
CA ASP A 185 6.12 -16.46 -6.27
C ASP A 185 7.25 -16.79 -7.24
N PRO A 186 7.02 -16.97 -8.57
CA PRO A 186 8.09 -17.26 -9.52
C PRO A 186 9.20 -16.20 -9.57
N PHE A 187 8.82 -14.91 -9.44
CA PHE A 187 9.76 -13.79 -9.43
C PHE A 187 10.27 -13.42 -8.02
N ARG A 188 9.91 -14.18 -6.98
CA ARG A 188 10.35 -13.97 -5.59
C ARG A 188 10.10 -12.55 -5.07
N LEU A 189 8.88 -12.05 -5.31
CA LEU A 189 8.46 -10.70 -4.94
C LEU A 189 7.84 -10.69 -3.54
N SER A 190 8.66 -10.81 -2.50
CA SER A 190 8.20 -11.01 -1.11
C SER A 190 7.27 -9.89 -0.60
N GLU A 191 7.52 -8.64 -0.99
CA GLU A 191 6.61 -7.52 -0.68
C GLU A 191 5.24 -7.65 -1.35
N CYS A 192 5.21 -8.09 -2.61
CA CYS A 192 3.97 -8.31 -3.34
C CYS A 192 3.22 -9.52 -2.77
N LYS A 193 3.94 -10.61 -2.42
CA LYS A 193 3.37 -11.76 -1.72
C LYS A 193 2.70 -11.33 -0.40
N LEU A 194 3.35 -10.46 0.38
CA LEU A 194 2.79 -9.92 1.63
C LEU A 194 1.53 -9.05 1.39
N ALA A 195 1.54 -8.21 0.35
CA ALA A 195 0.37 -7.42 -0.05
C ALA A 195 -0.80 -8.30 -0.50
N ILE A 196 -0.52 -9.37 -1.25
CA ILE A 196 -1.52 -10.34 -1.71
C ILE A 196 -2.19 -11.03 -0.52
N ILE A 197 -1.43 -11.63 0.39
CA ILE A 197 -2.02 -12.36 1.52
C ILE A 197 -2.80 -11.43 2.46
N HIS A 198 -2.36 -10.17 2.60
CA HIS A 198 -3.10 -9.14 3.32
C HIS A 198 -4.45 -8.83 2.67
N CYS A 199 -4.47 -8.60 1.36
CA CYS A 199 -5.69 -8.33 0.59
C CYS A 199 -6.64 -9.54 0.60
N ALA A 200 -6.12 -10.77 0.47
CA ALA A 200 -6.93 -11.99 0.51
C ALA A 200 -7.44 -12.37 1.92
N GLY A 201 -6.98 -11.71 2.97
CA GLY A 201 -7.33 -12.07 4.35
C GLY A 201 -6.74 -13.41 4.83
N HIS A 202 -5.76 -13.97 4.11
CA HIS A 202 -5.12 -15.23 4.44
C HIS A 202 -3.91 -15.02 5.34
N SER A 203 -3.95 -15.51 6.58
CA SER A 203 -2.84 -15.36 7.53
C SER A 203 -2.29 -16.71 7.97
N ASP A 204 -1.09 -17.04 7.49
CA ASP A 204 -0.22 -18.06 8.07
C ASP A 204 0.97 -17.36 8.76
N PRO A 205 1.12 -17.44 10.10
CA PRO A 205 2.21 -16.80 10.82
C PRO A 205 3.60 -17.17 10.31
N ILE A 206 3.81 -18.41 9.87
CA ILE A 206 5.13 -18.88 9.39
C ILE A 206 5.44 -18.23 8.05
N LEU A 207 4.46 -18.22 7.13
CA LEU A 207 4.59 -17.56 5.85
C LEU A 207 4.86 -16.06 6.03
N VAL A 208 4.10 -15.37 6.88
CA VAL A 208 4.28 -13.94 7.14
C VAL A 208 5.69 -13.65 7.67
N GLN A 209 6.18 -14.42 8.65
CA GLN A 209 7.54 -14.27 9.17
C GLN A 209 8.59 -14.49 8.08
N THR A 210 8.42 -15.54 7.27
CA THR A 210 9.31 -15.87 6.16
C THR A 210 9.37 -14.73 5.14
N LEU A 211 8.22 -14.16 4.78
CA LEU A 211 8.17 -13.02 3.85
C LEU A 211 8.88 -11.79 4.41
N TRP A 212 8.65 -11.45 5.68
CA TRP A 212 9.37 -10.34 6.33
C TRP A 212 10.88 -10.58 6.37
N GLN A 213 11.31 -11.81 6.66
CA GLN A 213 12.71 -12.20 6.62
C GLN A 213 13.31 -12.00 5.23
N GLU A 214 12.66 -12.54 4.18
CA GLU A 214 13.09 -12.38 2.78
C GLU A 214 13.22 -10.90 2.38
N ILE A 215 12.27 -10.04 2.78
CA ILE A 215 12.30 -8.61 2.49
C ILE A 215 13.51 -7.95 3.13
N ILE A 216 13.75 -8.20 4.43
CA ILE A 216 14.85 -7.60 5.17
C ILE A 216 16.20 -8.10 4.63
N GLU A 217 16.34 -9.40 4.39
CA GLU A 217 17.57 -10.00 3.86
C GLU A 217 17.90 -9.48 2.46
N LYS A 218 16.89 -9.31 1.61
CA LYS A 218 17.06 -8.71 0.28
C LYS A 218 17.57 -7.28 0.37
N GLU A 219 16.96 -6.44 1.20
CA GLU A 219 17.39 -5.04 1.37
C GLU A 219 18.81 -4.93 1.97
N LEU A 220 19.14 -5.83 2.91
CA LEU A 220 20.50 -5.93 3.47
C LEU A 220 21.53 -6.38 2.42
N SER A 221 21.12 -7.23 1.48
CA SER A 221 21.97 -7.73 0.39
C SER A 221 22.19 -6.68 -0.70
N ASP A 222 21.12 -6.01 -1.15
CA ASP A 222 21.17 -4.98 -2.18
C ASP A 222 21.96 -3.73 -1.73
N SER A 223 22.03 -3.50 -0.41
CA SER A 223 22.78 -2.41 0.20
C SER A 223 24.22 -2.76 0.61
N MET A 224 24.72 -3.97 0.32
CA MET A 224 26.05 -4.44 0.76
C MET A 224 27.22 -3.51 0.43
N LEU A 225 27.16 -2.81 -0.71
CA LEU A 225 28.23 -1.90 -1.17
C LEU A 225 28.18 -0.51 -0.51
N LYS A 226 27.14 -0.21 0.28
CA LYS A 226 26.93 1.09 0.92
C LYS A 226 27.59 1.16 2.29
N SER A 227 27.78 2.39 2.79
CA SER A 227 28.30 2.61 4.14
C SER A 227 27.34 2.07 5.23
N PRO A 228 27.80 1.68 6.43
CA PRO A 228 26.91 1.18 7.49
C PRO A 228 25.74 2.12 7.81
N THR A 229 25.98 3.43 7.84
CA THR A 229 24.95 4.45 8.08
C THR A 229 23.92 4.52 6.95
N GLU A 230 24.35 4.42 5.70
CA GLU A 230 23.43 4.37 4.55
C GLU A 230 22.61 3.08 4.55
N ARG A 231 23.22 1.94 4.91
CA ARG A 231 22.51 0.66 5.02
C ARG A 231 21.42 0.72 6.08
N MET A 232 21.72 1.29 7.25
CA MET A 232 20.73 1.53 8.30
C MET A 232 19.59 2.41 7.78
N GLN A 233 19.90 3.54 7.12
CA GLN A 233 18.89 4.46 6.63
C GLN A 233 17.99 3.82 5.55
N VAL A 234 18.58 3.08 4.62
CA VAL A 234 17.84 2.38 3.56
C VAL A 234 16.89 1.34 4.16
N LEU A 235 17.37 0.52 5.10
CA LEU A 235 16.53 -0.46 5.79
C LEU A 235 15.44 0.21 6.64
N ASN A 236 15.77 1.29 7.35
CA ASN A 236 14.77 2.05 8.12
C ASN A 236 13.66 2.58 7.22
N LEU A 237 13.97 3.25 6.10
CA LEU A 237 12.97 3.75 5.16
C LEU A 237 12.06 2.62 4.65
N LYS A 238 12.65 1.46 4.34
CA LYS A 238 11.92 0.28 3.90
C LYS A 238 10.97 -0.24 4.99
N LEU A 239 11.48 -0.47 6.20
CA LEU A 239 10.70 -0.94 7.34
C LEU A 239 9.60 0.04 7.73
N VAL A 240 9.87 1.35 7.71
CA VAL A 240 8.87 2.38 8.01
C VAL A 240 7.76 2.40 6.97
N SER A 241 8.11 2.30 5.68
CA SER A 241 7.13 2.29 4.60
C SER A 241 6.14 1.11 4.70
N LEU A 242 6.65 -0.10 4.95
CA LEU A 242 5.82 -1.30 5.10
C LEU A 242 5.14 -1.37 6.47
N GLY A 243 5.86 -0.99 7.52
CA GLY A 243 5.36 -0.99 8.89
C GLY A 243 4.14 -0.08 9.05
N LYS A 244 4.13 1.11 8.44
CA LYS A 244 2.95 2.00 8.48
C LYS A 244 1.70 1.39 7.83
N ILE A 245 1.87 0.46 6.88
CA ILE A 245 0.77 -0.25 6.23
C ILE A 245 0.25 -1.38 7.14
N TYR A 246 1.15 -2.19 7.70
CA TYR A 246 0.79 -3.44 8.38
C TYR A 246 0.72 -3.36 9.92
N ALA A 247 1.25 -2.32 10.56
CA ALA A 247 1.26 -2.22 12.03
C ALA A 247 -0.15 -2.19 12.65
N GLY A 248 -1.15 -1.72 11.89
CA GLY A 248 -2.56 -1.76 12.30
C GLY A 248 -3.19 -3.16 12.27
N THR A 249 -2.56 -4.14 11.62
CA THR A 249 -3.05 -5.50 11.45
C THR A 249 -2.03 -6.53 11.98
N PRO A 250 -2.06 -6.86 13.29
CA PRO A 250 -1.02 -7.66 13.96
C PRO A 250 -0.72 -9.04 13.34
N ARG A 251 -1.66 -9.62 12.58
CA ARG A 251 -1.46 -10.90 11.89
C ARG A 251 -0.45 -10.81 10.74
N TYR A 252 -0.26 -9.63 10.17
CA TYR A 252 0.67 -9.36 9.07
C TYR A 252 1.92 -8.59 9.52
N PHE A 253 1.98 -8.17 10.79
CA PHE A 253 3.12 -7.48 11.39
C PHE A 253 3.58 -8.23 12.65
N PRO A 254 4.41 -9.28 12.49
CA PRO A 254 4.82 -10.16 13.59
C PRO A 254 5.88 -9.47 14.45
N LEU A 255 5.44 -8.52 15.30
CA LEU A 255 6.32 -7.60 16.04
C LEU A 255 7.42 -8.32 16.83
N GLN A 256 7.09 -9.39 17.56
CA GLN A 256 8.08 -10.13 18.35
C GLN A 256 9.18 -10.76 17.48
N PHE A 257 8.79 -11.35 16.35
CA PHE A 257 9.74 -11.90 15.37
C PHE A 257 10.60 -10.79 14.77
N LEU A 258 9.98 -9.67 14.34
CA LEU A 258 10.69 -8.55 13.74
C LEU A 258 11.72 -7.94 14.69
N VAL A 259 11.36 -7.71 15.96
CA VAL A 259 12.30 -7.21 16.98
C VAL A 259 13.47 -8.17 17.13
N GLN A 260 13.20 -9.46 17.36
CA GLN A 260 14.25 -10.46 17.56
C GLN A 260 15.17 -10.56 16.34
N PHE A 261 14.61 -10.64 15.14
CA PHE A 261 15.37 -10.79 13.90
C PHE A 261 16.21 -9.54 13.60
N LEU A 262 15.63 -8.34 13.70
CA LEU A 262 16.37 -7.10 13.45
C LEU A 262 17.50 -6.89 14.47
N GLU A 263 17.27 -7.22 15.74
CA GLU A 263 18.31 -7.09 16.77
C GLU A 263 19.46 -8.07 16.57
N GLN A 264 19.19 -9.27 16.04
CA GLN A 264 20.23 -10.20 15.60
C GLN A 264 21.04 -9.64 14.43
N GLN A 265 20.40 -8.96 13.46
CA GLN A 265 21.08 -8.29 12.36
C GLN A 265 21.93 -7.11 12.87
N VAL A 266 21.41 -6.30 13.79
CA VAL A 266 22.16 -5.21 14.44
C VAL A 266 23.41 -5.72 15.15
N CYS A 267 23.30 -6.83 15.89
CA CYS A 267 24.45 -7.48 16.51
C CYS A 267 25.49 -7.94 15.48
N THR A 268 25.03 -8.58 14.39
CA THR A 268 25.90 -9.17 13.36
C THR A 268 26.63 -8.10 12.57
N LEU A 269 25.95 -7.00 12.25
CA LEU A 269 26.49 -5.87 11.49
C LEU A 269 27.16 -4.82 12.37
N ASN A 270 27.10 -4.98 13.70
CA ASN A 270 27.59 -4.05 14.71
C ASN A 270 27.06 -2.62 14.51
N TRP A 271 25.76 -2.52 14.29
CA TRP A 271 25.02 -1.25 14.15
C TRP A 271 24.67 -0.64 15.51
N ASP A 272 24.11 0.57 15.48
CA ASP A 272 23.64 1.27 16.67
C ASP A 272 22.50 0.50 17.36
N VAL A 273 22.59 0.39 18.69
CA VAL A 273 21.67 -0.38 19.53
C VAL A 273 20.25 0.24 19.55
N GLY A 274 20.12 1.55 19.30
CA GLY A 274 18.83 2.22 19.23
C GLY A 274 18.11 2.05 17.89
N PHE A 275 18.76 1.50 16.86
CA PHE A 275 18.21 1.44 15.51
C PHE A 275 16.82 0.82 15.43
N VAL A 276 16.63 -0.35 16.05
CA VAL A 276 15.36 -1.10 16.00
C VAL A 276 14.28 -0.36 16.79
N THR A 277 14.61 0.15 17.98
CA THR A 277 13.67 0.89 18.83
C THR A 277 13.19 2.17 18.15
N PHE A 278 14.09 2.95 17.55
CA PHE A 278 13.71 4.17 16.83
C PHE A 278 12.87 3.87 15.60
N THR A 279 13.25 2.86 14.80
CA THR A 279 12.50 2.47 13.60
C THR A 279 11.08 2.02 13.93
N LEU A 280 10.89 1.21 14.98
CA LEU A 280 9.57 0.74 15.38
C LEU A 280 8.71 1.84 16.01
N GLN A 281 9.31 2.79 16.73
CA GLN A 281 8.60 3.99 17.19
C GLN A 281 8.13 4.85 16.00
N GLU A 282 8.96 5.02 14.98
CA GLU A 282 8.61 5.76 13.75
C GLU A 282 7.48 5.10 12.95
N ILE A 283 7.41 3.76 12.98
CA ILE A 283 6.28 2.99 12.44
C ILE A 283 4.97 3.28 13.22
N GLY A 284 5.07 3.68 14.49
CA GLY A 284 3.93 3.95 15.37
C GLY A 284 3.70 2.86 16.43
N VAL A 285 4.66 1.95 16.65
CA VAL A 285 4.58 0.98 17.74
C VAL A 285 4.79 1.70 19.06
N SER A 286 3.85 1.53 19.99
CA SER A 286 3.91 2.21 21.28
C SER A 286 5.07 1.71 22.14
N LEU A 287 5.66 2.65 22.90
CA LEU A 287 6.76 2.34 23.81
C LEU A 287 6.43 1.23 24.83
N PRO A 288 5.22 1.19 25.45
CA PRO A 288 4.84 0.09 26.32
C PRO A 288 4.85 -1.26 25.60
N LYS A 289 4.37 -1.30 24.34
CA LYS A 289 4.34 -2.54 23.58
C LYS A 289 5.73 -3.04 23.21
N LEU A 290 6.66 -2.12 22.90
CA LEU A 290 8.06 -2.47 22.71
C LEU A 290 8.68 -3.03 23.98
N LEU A 291 8.46 -2.38 25.13
CA LEU A 291 8.98 -2.86 26.41
C LEU A 291 8.48 -4.26 26.74
N GLU A 292 7.19 -4.57 26.52
CA GLU A 292 6.64 -5.92 26.69
C GLU A 292 7.38 -6.95 25.83
N VAL A 293 7.66 -6.61 24.57
CA VAL A 293 8.36 -7.51 23.64
C VAL A 293 9.80 -7.73 24.08
N TYR A 294 10.54 -6.67 24.42
CA TYR A 294 11.93 -6.80 24.91
C TYR A 294 12.01 -7.57 26.24
N ASP A 295 11.09 -7.33 27.18
CA ASP A 295 11.00 -8.06 28.45
C ASP A 295 10.73 -9.55 28.20
N HIS A 296 9.83 -9.87 27.26
CA HIS A 296 9.57 -11.25 26.87
C HIS A 296 10.78 -11.92 26.20
N LEU A 297 11.46 -11.23 25.27
CA LEU A 297 12.68 -11.75 24.62
C LEU A 297 13.79 -11.98 25.63
N PHE A 298 13.96 -11.08 26.61
CA PHE A 298 14.93 -11.23 27.68
C PHE A 298 14.62 -12.45 28.56
N LYS A 299 13.36 -12.62 28.96
CA LYS A 299 12.90 -13.78 29.77
C LYS A 299 13.04 -15.11 29.04
N THR A 300 12.90 -15.12 27.72
CA THR A 300 13.03 -16.34 26.90
C THR A 300 14.45 -16.93 26.93
N ARG A 301 15.47 -16.11 27.24
CA ARG A 301 16.89 -16.53 27.35
C ARG A 301 17.39 -17.31 26.13
N ASP A 302 17.09 -16.81 24.93
CA ASP A 302 17.52 -17.42 23.68
C ASP A 302 19.07 -17.53 23.62
N PRO A 303 19.63 -18.74 23.39
CA PRO A 303 21.07 -18.94 23.23
C PRO A 303 21.71 -18.15 22.08
N CYS A 304 20.92 -17.62 21.14
CA CYS A 304 21.44 -16.84 20.01
C CYS A 304 22.32 -15.67 20.45
N TRP A 305 21.98 -14.99 21.55
CA TRP A 305 22.75 -13.84 22.07
C TRP A 305 24.13 -14.24 22.58
N GLN A 306 24.25 -15.45 23.15
CA GLN A 306 25.54 -16.01 23.55
C GLN A 306 26.38 -16.38 22.33
N ARG A 307 25.76 -16.98 21.31
CA ARG A 307 26.42 -17.33 20.04
C ARG A 307 26.93 -16.08 19.30
N LEU A 308 26.18 -14.98 19.35
CA LEU A 308 26.56 -13.68 18.80
C LEU A 308 27.60 -12.93 19.68
N LYS A 309 28.02 -13.52 20.81
CA LYS A 309 28.97 -12.93 21.78
C LYS A 309 28.50 -11.60 22.38
N LYS A 310 27.18 -11.39 22.45
CA LYS A 310 26.53 -10.17 22.96
C LYS A 310 25.40 -10.53 23.95
N PRO A 311 25.72 -11.15 25.11
CA PRO A 311 24.71 -11.64 26.05
C PRO A 311 23.91 -10.53 26.76
N LEU A 312 24.42 -9.30 26.77
CA LEU A 312 23.78 -8.14 27.41
C LEU A 312 23.01 -7.25 26.40
N HIS A 313 22.98 -7.60 25.11
CA HIS A 313 22.43 -6.76 24.03
C HIS A 313 21.00 -6.29 24.32
N LEU A 314 20.10 -7.23 24.66
CA LEU A 314 18.70 -6.90 24.95
C LEU A 314 18.55 -5.90 26.11
N LEU A 315 19.44 -5.96 27.11
CA LEU A 315 19.42 -5.03 28.23
C LEU A 315 19.96 -3.66 27.84
N GLU A 316 20.93 -3.60 26.92
CA GLU A 316 21.37 -2.35 26.31
C GLU A 316 20.24 -1.71 25.48
N CYS A 317 19.49 -2.49 24.68
CA CYS A 317 18.30 -2.03 23.96
C CYS A 317 17.23 -1.48 24.91
N ILE A 318 16.90 -2.21 25.98
CA ILE A 318 15.94 -1.77 27.01
C ILE A 318 16.43 -0.47 27.66
N HIS A 319 17.72 -0.36 27.97
CA HIS A 319 18.27 0.86 28.55
C HIS A 319 18.13 2.06 27.60
N THR A 320 18.40 1.89 26.30
CA THR A 320 18.20 2.95 25.28
C THR A 320 16.72 3.34 25.19
N LEU A 321 15.82 2.36 25.09
CA LEU A 321 14.38 2.56 25.03
C LEU A 321 13.85 3.38 26.22
N LEU A 322 14.28 3.04 27.43
CA LEU A 322 13.86 3.72 28.65
C LEU A 322 14.57 5.07 28.84
N SER A 323 15.80 5.23 28.34
CA SER A 323 16.51 6.51 28.36
C SER A 323 15.80 7.53 27.49
N ASP A 324 15.30 7.11 26.33
CA ASP A 324 14.50 7.98 25.45
C ASP A 324 13.19 8.43 26.10
N TYR A 325 12.54 7.53 26.85
CA TYR A 325 11.34 7.87 27.62
C TYR A 325 11.63 8.90 28.71
N VAL A 326 12.75 8.75 29.42
CA VAL A 326 13.17 9.69 30.46
C VAL A 326 13.44 11.08 29.87
N GLN A 327 14.00 11.15 28.66
CA GLN A 327 14.25 12.41 27.97
C GLN A 327 12.97 13.07 27.44
N ASP A 328 12.03 12.27 26.91
CA ASP A 328 10.75 12.76 26.41
C ASP A 328 9.57 11.89 26.87
N PRO A 329 9.01 12.16 28.07
CA PRO A 329 7.89 11.40 28.62
C PRO A 329 6.58 11.57 27.85
N ASN A 330 6.48 12.56 26.95
CA ASN A 330 5.27 12.79 26.16
C ASN A 330 5.09 11.76 25.04
N LYS A 331 6.14 11.01 24.68
CA LYS A 331 6.10 9.94 23.67
C LYS A 331 5.15 8.79 24.02
N VAL A 332 4.83 8.59 25.30
CA VAL A 332 3.95 7.49 25.76
C VAL A 332 2.47 7.89 25.67
N SER A 333 2.15 9.07 26.17
CA SER A 333 0.79 9.63 26.18
C SER A 333 0.87 11.07 26.64
N ASN A 334 -0.10 11.90 26.26
CA ASN A 334 -0.26 13.23 26.85
C ASN A 334 -0.95 13.19 28.23
N LYS A 335 -1.56 12.06 28.60
CA LYS A 335 -2.27 11.90 29.88
C LYS A 335 -1.30 11.50 30.99
N GLU A 336 -1.22 12.32 32.03
CA GLU A 336 -0.35 12.09 33.19
C GLU A 336 -0.58 10.74 33.88
N LYS A 337 -1.84 10.28 33.95
CA LYS A 337 -2.18 8.99 34.57
C LYS A 337 -1.55 7.80 33.84
N GLU A 338 -1.55 7.83 32.51
CA GLU A 338 -0.96 6.77 31.68
C GLU A 338 0.57 6.79 31.79
N LYS A 339 1.18 7.99 31.84
CA LYS A 339 2.62 8.15 32.13
C LYS A 339 3.01 7.56 33.48
N ARG A 340 2.28 7.88 34.56
CA ARG A 340 2.57 7.34 35.91
C ARG A 340 2.47 5.83 35.95
N CYS A 341 1.43 5.25 35.33
CA CYS A 341 1.26 3.80 35.23
C CYS A 341 2.43 3.14 34.50
N PHE A 342 2.85 3.73 33.38
CA PHE A 342 3.98 3.23 32.62
C PHE A 342 5.31 3.38 33.37
N THR A 343 5.56 4.52 34.02
CA THR A 343 6.74 4.73 34.88
C THR A 343 6.84 3.67 35.99
N ASN A 344 5.72 3.31 36.63
CA ASN A 344 5.71 2.21 37.63
C ASN A 344 6.10 0.87 37.00
N THR A 345 5.54 0.56 35.82
CA THR A 345 5.88 -0.66 35.09
C THR A 345 7.37 -0.72 34.74
N CYS A 346 7.96 0.42 34.35
CA CYS A 346 9.39 0.54 34.08
C CYS A 346 10.23 0.33 35.34
N LEU A 347 9.86 0.94 36.47
CA LEU A 347 10.55 0.77 37.75
C LEU A 347 10.53 -0.70 38.20
N ASP A 348 9.38 -1.36 38.12
CA ASP A 348 9.24 -2.78 38.45
C ASP A 348 10.09 -3.66 37.51
N ALA A 349 10.15 -3.34 36.22
CA ALA A 349 10.99 -4.05 35.25
C ALA A 349 12.48 -3.88 35.55
N ILE A 350 12.92 -2.65 35.84
CA ILE A 350 14.33 -2.36 36.17
C ILE A 350 14.75 -3.09 37.44
N CYS A 351 13.91 -3.10 38.48
CA CYS A 351 14.17 -3.85 39.70
C CYS A 351 14.41 -5.35 39.38
N ARG A 352 13.57 -5.95 38.53
CA ARG A 352 13.75 -7.35 38.09
C ARG A 352 15.06 -7.54 37.32
N TYR A 353 15.36 -6.68 36.36
CA TYR A 353 16.60 -6.76 35.60
C TYR A 353 17.85 -6.61 36.48
N LEU A 354 17.83 -5.71 37.46
CA LEU A 354 18.95 -5.52 38.39
C LEU A 354 19.19 -6.76 39.26
N VAL A 355 18.15 -7.44 39.74
CA VAL A 355 18.27 -8.69 40.49
C VAL A 355 18.91 -9.78 39.62
N ASP A 356 18.43 -9.95 38.38
CA ASP A 356 18.99 -10.93 37.45
C ASP A 356 20.45 -10.62 37.11
N LEU A 357 20.80 -9.34 36.88
CA LEU A 357 22.17 -8.92 36.57
C LEU A 357 23.14 -9.15 37.74
N GLN A 358 22.69 -8.92 38.98
CA GLN A 358 23.50 -9.16 40.18
C GLN A 358 23.79 -10.64 40.43
N SER A 359 22.95 -11.54 39.91
CA SER A 359 23.16 -12.99 39.99
C SER A 359 24.20 -13.53 39.00
N MET A 360 24.58 -12.74 37.99
CA MET A 360 25.50 -13.15 36.93
C MET A 360 26.97 -12.98 37.32
N SER A 361 27.87 -13.72 36.66
CA SER A 361 29.31 -13.67 36.92
C SER A 361 29.87 -12.25 36.64
N PRO A 362 30.65 -11.67 37.56
CA PRO A 362 31.08 -10.27 37.47
C PRO A 362 32.00 -10.07 36.27
N THR A 363 31.57 -9.23 35.34
CA THR A 363 32.34 -8.77 34.18
C THR A 363 32.35 -7.24 34.17
N SER A 364 33.39 -6.60 33.61
CA SER A 364 33.45 -5.13 33.52
C SER A 364 32.23 -4.54 32.78
N ALA A 365 31.81 -5.16 31.67
CA ALA A 365 30.61 -4.75 30.93
C ALA A 365 29.33 -4.84 31.79
N LEU A 366 29.17 -5.93 32.56
CA LEU A 366 28.04 -6.13 33.46
C LEU A 366 27.95 -5.03 34.53
N GLN A 367 29.08 -4.61 35.11
CA GLN A 367 29.12 -3.53 36.10
C GLN A 367 28.69 -2.18 35.51
N ILE A 368 29.06 -1.90 34.26
CA ILE A 368 28.62 -0.70 33.54
C ILE A 368 27.10 -0.75 33.33
N THR A 369 26.56 -1.88 32.84
CA THR A 369 25.12 -2.06 32.65
C THR A 369 24.34 -1.88 33.96
N ILE A 370 24.83 -2.44 35.08
CA ILE A 370 24.22 -2.24 36.41
C ILE A 370 24.22 -0.76 36.80
N GLY A 371 25.34 -0.04 36.57
CA GLY A 371 25.43 1.41 36.82
C GLY A 371 24.43 2.22 36.00
N ASN A 372 24.27 1.87 34.72
CA ASN A 372 23.33 2.49 33.81
C ASN A 372 21.88 2.32 34.28
N PHE A 373 21.46 1.10 34.65
CA PHE A 373 20.12 0.84 35.17
C PHE A 373 19.85 1.53 36.51
N LYS A 374 20.84 1.62 37.41
CA LYS A 374 20.70 2.41 38.66
C LYS A 374 20.52 3.91 38.38
N SER A 375 21.27 4.46 37.42
CA SER A 375 21.09 5.85 36.98
C SER A 375 19.69 6.07 36.40
N LEU A 376 19.23 5.12 35.59
CA LEU A 376 17.93 5.18 34.95
C LEU A 376 16.78 5.07 35.96
N GLN A 377 16.90 4.18 36.95
CA GLN A 377 15.97 4.08 38.07
C GLN A 377 15.83 5.42 38.80
N ALA A 378 16.95 6.05 39.19
CA ALA A 378 16.94 7.34 39.87
C ALA A 378 16.30 8.47 39.04
N LYS A 379 16.45 8.44 37.71
CA LYS A 379 15.80 9.40 36.82
C LYS A 379 14.29 9.15 36.70
N LEU A 380 13.85 7.89 36.62
CA LEU A 380 12.43 7.54 36.58
C LEU A 380 11.71 7.85 37.89
N GLU A 381 12.36 7.64 39.04
CA GLU A 381 11.82 8.01 40.36
C GLU A 381 11.57 9.53 40.44
N ARG A 382 12.46 10.36 39.86
CA ARG A 382 12.27 11.81 39.77
C ARG A 382 11.13 12.23 38.84
N LEU A 383 10.84 11.44 37.80
CA LEU A 383 9.70 11.67 36.90
C LEU A 383 8.37 11.18 37.48
N HIS A 384 8.43 10.33 38.50
CA HIS A 384 7.27 9.79 39.19
C HIS A 384 6.71 10.77 40.24
N CYS A 385 7.61 11.50 40.92
CA CYS A 385 7.31 12.61 41.82
C CYS A 385 6.74 13.81 41.05
#